data_AF-W5SVB4-F1
#
_entry.id   AF-W5SVB4-F1
#
_cell.length_a   1.000
_cell.length_b   1.000
_cell.length_c   1.000
_cell.angle_alpha   90.00
_cell.angle_beta   90.00
_cell.angle_gamma   90.00
#
_symmetry.space_group_name_H-M   'P 1'
#
loop_
_entity.id
_entity.type
_entity.pdbx_description
1 polymer ?
#
loop_
_entity_poly.entity_id
_entity_poly.type
_entity_poly.pdbx_seq_one_letter_code
_entity_poly.pdbx_strand_id
1 'polypeptide(L)'
;MKRIILNTIMVTIASLAILGCCPDKTDPSLYGTGKGKAYIKVFPDLSKLTPLAKNFEDIKSLIPDPSAGKTYKENKLNDAFRAISTYEERFLKALAAKKALEVAKKNKNANVTEIDKEFVNVIKYLKFVDGDENTVDSYDYVVKIFKEALEE
;
A
#
# COMPACT_ATOMS: atom_id res chain seq x y z
N MET A 1 23.29 -34.12 17.99
CA MET A 1 23.43 -32.71 18.42
C MET A 1 23.56 -31.82 17.19
N LYS A 2 22.86 -30.68 17.23
CA LYS A 2 22.65 -29.68 16.17
C LYS A 2 23.93 -29.17 15.52
N ARG A 3 23.85 -28.76 14.24
CA ARG A 3 24.14 -27.39 13.79
C ARG A 3 23.59 -27.16 12.37
N ILE A 4 22.58 -26.31 12.33
CA ILE A 4 22.00 -25.67 11.16
C ILE A 4 22.96 -24.54 10.76
N ILE A 5 23.32 -24.45 9.48
CA ILE A 5 23.90 -23.25 8.86
C ILE A 5 23.14 -23.10 7.53
N LEU A 6 21.90 -22.62 7.54
CA LEU A 6 21.54 -21.20 7.34
C LEU A 6 22.37 -20.47 6.27
N ASN A 7 22.68 -21.13 5.15
CA ASN A 7 22.84 -20.43 3.88
C ASN A 7 21.44 -20.19 3.33
N THR A 8 20.92 -18.96 3.34
CA THR A 8 19.84 -18.50 2.45
C THR A 8 19.50 -17.03 2.74
N ILE A 9 19.68 -16.21 1.70
CA ILE A 9 19.01 -14.93 1.43
C ILE A 9 19.58 -13.68 2.12
N MET A 10 20.57 -13.13 1.43
CA MET A 10 20.77 -11.69 1.31
C MET A 10 19.68 -11.15 0.37
N VAL A 11 18.47 -10.82 0.87
CA VAL A 11 17.53 -9.98 0.10
C VAL A 11 18.15 -8.60 0.05
N THR A 12 18.60 -8.22 -1.14
CA THR A 12 18.90 -6.85 -1.53
C THR A 12 17.68 -5.95 -1.30
N ILE A 13 17.70 -5.22 -0.18
CA ILE A 13 16.83 -4.08 0.14
C ILE A 13 17.29 -2.89 -0.73
N ALA A 14 17.19 -3.04 -2.05
CA ALA A 14 17.65 -2.04 -3.01
C ALA A 14 16.65 -1.97 -4.18
N SER A 15 15.42 -1.60 -3.86
CA SER A 15 14.44 -1.10 -4.83
C SER A 15 13.77 0.16 -4.29
N LEU A 16 14.58 0.99 -3.65
CA LEU A 16 14.24 2.36 -3.26
C LEU A 16 15.12 3.29 -4.11
N ALA A 17 14.93 3.27 -5.43
CA ALA A 17 15.46 4.31 -6.30
C ALA A 17 14.66 5.60 -6.05
N ILE A 18 14.93 6.24 -4.91
CA ILE A 18 14.52 7.61 -4.62
C ILE A 18 15.50 8.50 -5.40
N LEU A 19 15.21 8.72 -6.69
CA LEU A 19 15.78 9.84 -7.42
C LEU A 19 14.77 10.98 -7.37
N GLY A 20 14.81 11.70 -6.24
CA GLY A 20 14.12 12.95 -5.99
C GLY A 20 14.87 13.71 -4.91
N CYS A 21 15.66 14.70 -5.33
CA CYS A 21 16.58 15.46 -4.49
C CYS A 21 15.82 16.26 -3.42
N CYS A 22 15.95 15.81 -2.17
CA CYS A 22 15.97 16.51 -0.89
C CYS A 22 15.65 15.45 0.16
N PRO A 23 16.63 14.75 0.74
CA PRO A 23 16.35 13.83 1.81
C PRO A 23 16.46 14.63 3.11
N ASP A 24 15.34 14.86 3.77
CA ASP A 24 15.39 14.66 5.23
C ASP A 24 16.01 13.27 5.42
N LYS A 25 17.24 13.25 5.97
CA LYS A 25 18.04 12.03 6.19
C LYS A 25 17.45 11.21 7.34
N THR A 26 16.13 11.01 7.33
CA THR A 26 15.46 10.18 8.31
C THR A 26 15.76 8.73 7.96
N ASP A 27 16.37 8.03 8.90
CA ASP A 27 16.60 6.59 8.80
C ASP A 27 15.26 5.88 8.51
N PRO A 28 15.14 5.09 7.43
CA PRO A 28 13.90 4.41 7.09
C PRO A 28 13.31 3.51 8.19
N SER A 29 14.15 3.03 9.11
CA SER A 29 13.71 2.25 10.27
C SER A 29 12.94 3.05 11.32
N LEU A 30 12.99 4.39 11.25
CA LEU A 30 12.28 5.30 12.15
C LEU A 30 10.91 5.73 11.62
N TYR A 31 10.62 5.52 10.32
CA TYR A 31 9.31 5.84 9.77
C TYR A 31 8.20 5.05 10.46
N GLY A 32 7.07 5.71 10.72
CA GLY A 32 5.94 5.13 11.43
C GLY A 32 6.12 5.02 12.94
N THR A 33 7.21 5.53 13.51
CA THR A 33 7.44 5.55 14.96
C THR A 33 7.03 6.87 15.60
N GLY A 34 6.93 6.91 16.93
CA GLY A 34 6.52 8.11 17.68
C GLY A 34 5.00 8.28 17.77
N LYS A 35 4.56 9.42 18.32
CA LYS A 35 3.16 9.76 18.62
C LYS A 35 2.92 11.26 18.45
N GLY A 36 1.73 11.66 18.01
CA GLY A 36 1.34 13.07 17.91
C GLY A 36 2.37 13.89 17.12
N LYS A 37 2.88 14.97 17.72
CA LYS A 37 3.90 15.84 17.08
C LYS A 37 5.26 15.17 16.89
N ALA A 38 5.57 14.10 17.63
CA ALA A 38 6.80 13.34 17.51
C ALA A 38 6.68 12.15 16.55
N TYR A 39 5.52 11.98 15.90
CA TYR A 39 5.32 10.93 14.91
C TYR A 39 6.14 11.21 13.64
N ILE A 40 6.94 10.23 13.23
CA ILE A 40 7.75 10.30 12.02
C ILE A 40 6.93 9.73 10.86
N LYS A 41 6.36 10.62 10.05
CA LYS A 41 5.50 10.28 8.91
C LYS A 41 6.22 9.44 7.87
N VAL A 42 5.54 8.41 7.36
CA VAL A 42 6.03 7.65 6.20
C VAL A 42 5.95 8.51 4.93
N PHE A 43 4.95 9.39 4.85
CA PHE A 43 4.75 10.33 3.76
C PHE A 43 4.81 11.78 4.29
N PRO A 44 6.01 12.37 4.39
CA PRO A 44 6.16 13.78 4.76
C PRO A 44 5.52 14.72 3.72
N ASP A 45 5.50 14.31 2.46
CA ASP A 45 4.91 15.04 1.33
C ASP A 45 4.05 14.11 0.47
N LEU A 46 2.73 14.23 0.60
CA LEU A 46 1.76 13.42 -0.14
C LEU A 46 1.74 13.73 -1.65
N SER A 47 2.26 14.88 -2.08
CA SER A 47 2.33 15.23 -3.50
C SER A 47 3.35 14.39 -4.28
N LYS A 48 4.31 13.78 -3.57
CA LYS A 48 5.32 12.88 -4.12
C LYS A 48 4.85 11.43 -4.22
N LEU A 49 3.60 11.12 -3.90
CA LEU A 49 3.04 9.78 -4.08
C LEU A 49 3.03 9.41 -5.56
N THR A 50 3.81 8.38 -5.90
CA THR A 50 3.84 7.78 -7.23
C THR A 50 2.90 6.57 -7.29
N PRO A 51 2.24 6.31 -8.43
CA PRO A 51 1.39 5.14 -8.58
C PRO A 51 2.22 3.84 -8.51
N LEU A 52 1.64 2.79 -7.92
CA LEU A 52 2.19 1.43 -7.97
C LEU A 52 2.19 0.92 -9.41
N ALA A 53 3.18 0.10 -9.77
CA ALA A 53 3.16 -0.61 -11.05
C ALA A 53 2.02 -1.64 -11.10
N LYS A 54 1.46 -1.88 -12.29
CA LYS A 54 0.39 -2.86 -12.51
C LYS A 54 0.90 -4.30 -12.52
N ASN A 55 1.54 -4.73 -11.44
CA ASN A 55 2.01 -6.11 -11.25
C ASN A 55 0.99 -6.90 -10.42
N PHE A 56 0.59 -8.07 -10.92
CA PHE A 56 -0.47 -8.87 -10.30
C PHE A 56 -0.15 -9.29 -8.86
N GLU A 57 1.03 -9.84 -8.60
CA GLU A 57 1.39 -10.34 -7.27
C GLU A 57 1.53 -9.20 -6.24
N ASP A 58 2.10 -8.06 -6.66
CA ASP A 58 2.16 -6.87 -5.82
C ASP A 58 0.76 -6.39 -5.42
N ILE A 59 -0.15 -6.26 -6.39
CA ILE A 59 -1.53 -5.79 -6.14
C ILE A 59 -2.31 -6.79 -5.29
N LYS A 60 -2.24 -8.07 -5.63
CA LYS A 60 -2.88 -9.17 -4.91
C LYS A 60 -2.48 -9.20 -3.43
N SER A 61 -1.23 -8.86 -3.11
CA SER A 61 -0.76 -8.80 -1.72
C SER A 61 -1.29 -7.60 -0.91
N LEU A 62 -1.90 -6.61 -1.58
CA LEU A 62 -2.32 -5.34 -0.97
C LEU A 62 -3.84 -5.17 -0.91
N ILE A 63 -4.60 -5.95 -1.66
CA ILE A 63 -6.07 -5.98 -1.61
C ILE A 63 -6.55 -7.07 -0.62
N PRO A 64 -7.81 -7.00 -0.13
CA PRO A 64 -8.37 -8.06 0.71
C PRO A 64 -8.31 -9.44 0.02
N ASP A 65 -8.47 -10.52 0.78
CA ASP A 65 -8.54 -11.87 0.19
C ASP A 65 -9.79 -12.03 -0.72
N PRO A 66 -9.74 -12.98 -1.69
CA PRO A 66 -10.88 -13.30 -2.53
C PRO A 66 -12.12 -13.68 -1.71
N SER A 67 -13.28 -13.45 -2.29
CA SER A 67 -14.56 -13.94 -1.79
C SER A 67 -14.55 -15.46 -1.64
N ALA A 68 -15.32 -15.98 -0.68
CA ALA A 68 -15.35 -17.42 -0.38
C ALA A 68 -15.62 -18.26 -1.65
N GLY A 69 -14.77 -19.24 -1.91
CA GLY A 69 -14.87 -20.13 -3.07
C GLY A 69 -14.30 -19.57 -4.38
N LYS A 70 -13.80 -18.32 -4.39
CA LYS A 70 -13.20 -17.70 -5.58
C LYS A 70 -11.69 -17.58 -5.49
N THR A 71 -11.06 -17.29 -6.62
CA THR A 71 -9.61 -17.00 -6.72
C THR A 71 -9.34 -15.76 -7.54
N TYR A 72 -8.24 -15.07 -7.29
CA TYR A 72 -7.77 -14.03 -8.20
C TYR A 72 -7.09 -14.62 -9.43
N LYS A 73 -7.35 -14.02 -10.59
CA LYS A 73 -6.75 -14.45 -11.85
C LYS A 73 -5.97 -13.31 -12.49
N GLU A 74 -4.70 -13.58 -12.81
CA GLU A 74 -3.82 -12.59 -13.45
C GLU A 74 -4.35 -12.11 -14.81
N ASN A 75 -4.94 -13.02 -15.59
CA ASN A 75 -5.54 -12.66 -16.89
C ASN A 75 -6.75 -11.71 -16.77
N LYS A 76 -7.35 -11.55 -15.59
CA LYS A 76 -8.44 -10.59 -15.32
C LYS A 76 -7.94 -9.22 -14.89
N LEU A 77 -6.62 -9.02 -14.72
CA LEU A 77 -6.07 -7.75 -14.21
C LEU A 77 -6.44 -6.55 -15.08
N ASN A 78 -6.43 -6.70 -16.41
CA ASN A 78 -6.82 -5.63 -17.31
C ASN A 78 -8.31 -5.27 -17.19
N ASP A 79 -9.18 -6.26 -17.02
CA ASP A 79 -10.62 -6.04 -16.83
C ASP A 79 -10.91 -5.40 -15.47
N ALA A 80 -10.18 -5.81 -14.43
CA ALA A 80 -10.25 -5.17 -13.12
C ALA A 80 -9.88 -3.68 -13.17
N PHE A 81 -8.81 -3.33 -13.89
CA PHE A 81 -8.47 -1.91 -14.11
C PHE A 81 -9.48 -1.17 -14.97
N ARG A 82 -10.04 -1.81 -15.99
CA ARG A 82 -11.12 -1.21 -16.80
C ARG A 82 -12.35 -0.89 -15.94
N ALA A 83 -12.70 -1.77 -15.00
CA ALA A 83 -13.84 -1.59 -14.09
C ALA A 83 -13.68 -0.37 -13.17
N ILE A 84 -12.45 0.02 -12.83
CA ILE A 84 -12.15 1.20 -12.00
C ILE A 84 -11.47 2.34 -12.77
N SER A 85 -11.63 2.39 -14.10
CA SER A 85 -10.83 3.27 -14.97
C SER A 85 -10.80 4.75 -14.57
N THR A 86 -11.89 5.28 -14.00
CA THR A 86 -11.99 6.67 -13.48
C THR A 86 -11.22 6.92 -12.18
N TYR A 87 -10.85 5.86 -11.46
CA TYR A 87 -10.12 5.90 -10.19
C TYR A 87 -8.71 5.31 -10.29
N GLU A 88 -8.35 4.73 -11.43
CA GLU A 88 -7.14 3.91 -11.60
C GLU A 88 -5.87 4.54 -11.00
N GLU A 89 -5.55 5.79 -11.38
CA GLU A 89 -4.33 6.45 -10.89
C GLU A 89 -4.33 6.65 -9.37
N ARG A 90 -5.48 7.06 -8.83
CA ARG A 90 -5.67 7.28 -7.38
C ARG A 90 -5.62 5.96 -6.62
N PHE A 91 -6.21 4.90 -7.18
CA PHE A 91 -6.17 3.55 -6.64
C PHE A 91 -4.73 3.03 -6.58
N LEU A 92 -3.96 3.15 -7.66
CA LEU A 92 -2.55 2.74 -7.69
C LEU A 92 -1.67 3.55 -6.71
N LYS A 93 -1.93 4.85 -6.54
CA LYS A 93 -1.26 5.67 -5.51
C LYS A 93 -1.63 5.22 -4.09
N ALA A 94 -2.89 4.89 -3.85
CA ALA A 94 -3.34 4.35 -2.56
C ALA A 94 -2.69 2.99 -2.26
N LEU A 95 -2.57 2.09 -3.24
CA LEU A 95 -1.87 0.81 -3.06
C LEU A 95 -0.37 1.01 -2.81
N ALA A 96 0.30 1.92 -3.51
CA ALA A 96 1.69 2.27 -3.23
C ALA A 96 1.86 2.78 -1.79
N ALA A 97 0.94 3.64 -1.34
CA ALA A 97 0.94 4.14 0.02
C ALA A 97 0.75 3.02 1.05
N LYS A 98 -0.24 2.15 0.83
CA LYS A 98 -0.50 0.98 1.68
C LYS A 98 0.73 0.09 1.78
N LYS A 99 1.40 -0.20 0.66
CA LYS A 99 2.64 -1.01 0.63
C LYS A 99 3.73 -0.42 1.53
N ALA A 100 3.98 0.89 1.44
CA ALA A 100 4.99 1.54 2.27
C ALA A 100 4.61 1.58 3.76
N LEU A 101 3.34 1.82 4.07
CA LEU A 101 2.83 1.84 5.45
C LEU A 101 2.91 0.45 6.10
N GLU A 102 2.59 -0.62 5.36
CA GLU A 102 2.76 -2.00 5.82
C GLU A 102 4.23 -2.37 6.05
N VAL A 103 5.17 -1.79 5.29
CA VAL A 103 6.60 -1.91 5.61
C VAL A 103 6.94 -1.16 6.90
N ALA A 104 6.45 0.07 7.08
CA ALA A 104 6.69 0.86 8.29
C ALA A 104 6.09 0.20 9.55
N LYS A 105 4.96 -0.51 9.45
CA LYS A 105 4.39 -1.30 10.56
C LYS A 105 5.32 -2.39 11.08
N LYS A 106 6.29 -2.84 10.26
CA LYS A 106 7.29 -3.85 10.64
C LYS A 106 8.48 -3.25 11.38
N ASN A 107 8.61 -1.92 11.44
CA ASN A 107 9.68 -1.25 12.17
C ASN A 107 9.56 -1.48 13.67
N LYS A 108 10.71 -1.52 14.37
CA LYS A 108 10.75 -1.63 15.82
C LYS A 108 10.10 -0.38 16.44
N ASN A 109 9.17 -0.57 17.37
CA ASN A 109 8.38 0.49 18.00
C ASN A 109 7.44 1.25 17.04
N ALA A 110 7.07 0.64 15.91
CA ALA A 110 6.06 1.21 15.02
C ALA A 110 4.76 1.49 15.79
N ASN A 111 4.18 2.65 15.53
CA ASN A 111 2.89 3.03 16.09
C ASN A 111 1.80 2.79 15.05
N VAL A 112 1.25 1.57 15.07
CA VAL A 112 0.23 1.11 14.13
C VAL A 112 -0.96 2.08 14.05
N THR A 113 -1.41 2.62 15.18
CA THR A 113 -2.52 3.58 15.21
C THR A 113 -2.23 4.88 14.47
N GLU A 114 -1.02 5.45 14.58
CA GLU A 114 -0.68 6.67 13.82
C GLU A 114 -0.46 6.36 12.33
N ILE A 115 0.10 5.18 12.02
CA ILE A 115 0.26 4.71 10.64
C ILE A 115 -1.11 4.54 9.96
N ASP A 116 -2.09 3.95 10.65
CA ASP A 116 -3.43 3.79 10.10
C ASP A 116 -4.13 5.14 9.88
N LYS A 117 -3.93 6.11 10.79
CA LYS A 117 -4.40 7.50 10.54
C LYS A 117 -3.69 8.15 9.36
N GLU A 118 -2.40 7.88 9.16
CA GLU A 118 -1.68 8.38 8.00
C GLU A 118 -2.27 7.81 6.70
N PHE A 119 -2.67 6.52 6.68
CA PHE A 119 -3.38 5.96 5.53
C PHE A 119 -4.70 6.69 5.25
N VAL A 120 -5.51 6.96 6.29
CA VAL A 120 -6.76 7.74 6.14
C VAL A 120 -6.47 9.12 5.53
N ASN A 121 -5.40 9.79 5.95
CA ASN A 121 -4.99 11.08 5.37
C ASN A 121 -4.57 10.95 3.90
N VAL A 122 -3.90 9.86 3.52
CA VAL A 122 -3.59 9.57 2.11
C VAL A 122 -4.87 9.43 1.29
N ILE A 123 -5.84 8.64 1.77
CA ILE A 123 -7.11 8.42 1.08
C ILE A 123 -7.86 9.74 0.85
N LYS A 124 -7.89 10.61 1.87
CA LYS A 124 -8.47 11.96 1.77
C LYS A 124 -7.72 12.85 0.77
N TYR A 125 -6.38 12.83 0.80
CA TYR A 125 -5.56 13.59 -0.15
C TYR A 125 -5.79 13.15 -1.59
N LEU A 126 -5.99 11.84 -1.82
CA LEU A 126 -6.30 11.27 -3.12
C LEU A 126 -7.75 11.52 -3.56
N LYS A 127 -8.56 12.26 -2.76
CA LYS A 127 -9.93 12.66 -3.09
C LYS A 127 -10.87 11.46 -3.30
N PHE A 128 -10.70 10.40 -2.52
CA PHE A 128 -11.78 9.43 -2.33
C PHE A 128 -12.82 10.02 -1.37
N VAL A 129 -14.08 9.64 -1.55
CA VAL A 129 -15.15 10.02 -0.61
C VAL A 129 -14.98 9.24 0.69
N ASP A 130 -15.22 9.89 1.83
CA ASP A 130 -15.26 9.21 3.12
C ASP A 130 -16.48 8.26 3.14
N GLY A 131 -16.24 6.96 3.29
CA GLY A 131 -17.30 5.96 3.31
C GLY A 131 -16.79 4.53 3.18
N ASP A 132 -17.72 3.58 3.24
CA ASP A 132 -17.47 2.14 3.17
C ASP A 132 -17.63 1.61 1.72
N GLU A 133 -17.65 0.29 1.57
CA GLU A 133 -17.82 -0.39 0.28
C GLU A 133 -19.17 -0.17 -0.42
N ASN A 134 -20.14 0.49 0.23
CA ASN A 134 -21.44 0.85 -0.34
C ASN A 134 -21.52 2.34 -0.72
N THR A 135 -20.50 3.12 -0.36
CA THR A 135 -20.43 4.54 -0.64
C THR A 135 -19.69 4.76 -1.96
N VAL A 136 -20.42 5.20 -3.00
CA VAL A 136 -19.84 5.49 -4.33
C VAL A 136 -18.67 6.47 -4.19
N ASP A 137 -17.60 6.23 -4.96
CA ASP A 137 -16.33 6.98 -4.95
C ASP A 137 -15.49 6.83 -3.67
N SER A 138 -15.90 6.02 -2.69
CA SER A 138 -15.02 5.67 -1.56
C SER A 138 -13.89 4.76 -2.01
N TYR A 139 -12.80 4.74 -1.25
CA TYR A 139 -11.69 3.82 -1.51
C TYR A 139 -12.15 2.36 -1.42
N ASP A 140 -12.96 2.02 -0.41
CA ASP A 140 -13.44 0.65 -0.19
C ASP A 140 -14.41 0.20 -1.29
N TYR A 141 -15.22 1.11 -1.84
CA TYR A 141 -16.07 0.84 -3.00
C TYR A 141 -15.23 0.52 -4.25
N VAL A 142 -14.17 1.30 -4.49
CA VAL A 142 -13.26 1.06 -5.62
C VAL A 142 -12.49 -0.25 -5.45
N VAL A 143 -12.02 -0.56 -4.23
CA VAL A 143 -11.39 -1.85 -3.89
C VAL A 143 -12.36 -3.00 -4.18
N LYS A 144 -13.63 -2.88 -3.78
CA LYS A 144 -14.67 -3.89 -4.02
C LYS A 144 -14.88 -4.15 -5.51
N ILE A 145 -15.08 -3.11 -6.33
CA ILE A 145 -15.25 -3.27 -7.78
C ILE A 145 -14.02 -3.91 -8.42
N PHE A 146 -12.83 -3.43 -8.07
CA PHE A 146 -11.58 -3.98 -8.58
C PHE A 146 -11.45 -5.47 -8.22
N LYS A 147 -11.71 -5.81 -6.96
CA LYS A 147 -11.69 -7.18 -6.43
C LYS A 147 -12.69 -8.06 -7.18
N GLU A 148 -13.95 -7.66 -7.27
CA GLU A 148 -15.02 -8.43 -7.94
C GLU A 148 -14.68 -8.73 -9.41
N ALA A 149 -14.05 -7.79 -10.11
CA ALA A 149 -13.62 -7.97 -11.49
C ALA A 149 -12.35 -8.83 -11.64
N LEU A 150 -11.49 -8.88 -10.61
CA LEU A 150 -10.27 -9.70 -10.59
C LEU A 150 -10.54 -11.17 -10.22
N GLU A 151 -11.66 -11.43 -9.56
CA GLU A 151 -12.08 -12.76 -9.11
C GLU A 151 -12.65 -13.62 -10.23
N GLU A 152 -12.46 -14.93 -10.10
CA GLU A 152 -13.21 -15.99 -10.78
C GLU A 152 -13.73 -17.00 -9.76
#